data_AF-A0A7V5ZG15-F1
#
_entry.id   AF-A0A7V5ZG15-F1
#
_cell.length_a   1.000
_cell.length_b   1.000
_cell.length_c   1.000
_cell.angle_alpha   90.00
_cell.angle_beta   90.00
_cell.angle_gamma   90.00
#
_symmetry.space_group_name_H-M   'P 1'
#
loop_
_entity.id
_entity.type
_entity.pdbx_description
1 polymer ?
#
loop_
_entity_poly.entity_id
_entity_poly.type
_entity_poly.pdbx_seq_one_letter_code
_entity_poly.pdbx_strand_id
1 'polypeptide(L)'
;MPMQAFYNLRTGAKFAIGFGTCVLILLITGAVALQQMGKVAQKARDLAERQLITAIAFGELDANLQRMRTRERRHMQTVYNRADLPAAEQAVEKDRRSVEESIQKLEASQLDAEARQLLDQFKAAWQEYLPLHQRLLQLNREGKAAEATRLMDGEMRTLVRTRMDPAVDRFRQYVQQHAQEAQVVVAATYRKAQVGTVTLLVLAATFSTPAGLVYLPLHHEGYPADGTEVAKPARARPA
;
A
#
# COMPACT_ATOMS: atom_id res chain seq x y z
N MET A 1 6.37 45.28 29.76
CA MET A 1 5.15 46.04 29.42
C MET A 1 4.93 46.04 27.90
N PRO A 2 4.07 45.17 27.33
CA PRO A 2 3.63 45.33 25.94
C PRO A 2 2.09 45.27 25.82
N MET A 3 1.37 45.98 26.68
CA MET A 3 -0.11 46.04 26.60
C MET A 3 -0.66 47.37 26.06
N GLN A 4 0.20 48.33 25.70
CA GLN A 4 -0.25 49.66 25.26
C GLN A 4 -0.13 49.91 23.74
N ALA A 5 0.67 49.10 23.03
CA ALA A 5 0.81 49.24 21.57
C ALA A 5 -0.45 48.80 20.78
N PHE A 6 -1.29 47.95 21.37
CA PHE A 6 -2.53 47.47 20.73
C PHE A 6 -3.71 48.43 20.86
N TYR A 7 -3.68 49.39 21.79
CA TYR A 7 -4.85 50.24 22.05
C TYR A 7 -5.05 51.37 21.04
N ASN A 8 -3.96 51.85 20.41
CA ASN A 8 -3.96 53.08 19.61
C ASN A 8 -4.09 52.89 18.08
N LEU A 9 -4.46 51.69 17.63
CA LEU A 9 -4.68 51.37 16.22
C LEU A 9 -6.16 51.54 15.84
N ARG A 10 -6.44 52.16 14.68
CA ARG A 10 -7.78 52.25 14.06
C ARG A 10 -8.46 50.90 14.13
N THR A 11 -9.75 50.86 14.46
CA THR A 11 -10.54 49.63 14.65
C THR A 11 -10.37 48.63 13.50
N GLY A 12 -10.23 49.12 12.25
CA GLY A 12 -9.93 48.29 11.08
C GLY A 12 -8.56 47.59 11.10
N ALA A 13 -7.52 48.20 11.67
CA ALA A 13 -6.19 47.58 11.80
C ALA A 13 -6.19 46.45 12.86
N LYS A 14 -7.03 46.56 13.90
CA LYS A 14 -7.23 45.49 14.89
C LYS A 14 -7.88 44.24 14.26
N PHE A 15 -8.89 44.44 13.41
CA PHE A 15 -9.48 43.34 12.62
C PHE A 15 -8.52 42.77 11.58
N ALA A 16 -7.71 43.61 10.91
CA ALA A 16 -6.73 43.16 9.94
C ALA A 16 -5.63 42.29 10.56
N ILE A 17 -5.17 42.60 11.78
CA ILE A 17 -4.18 41.77 12.50
C ILE A 17 -4.79 40.42 12.92
N GLY A 18 -6.02 40.40 13.43
CA GLY A 18 -6.70 39.15 13.78
C GLY A 18 -6.94 38.26 12.57
N PHE A 19 -7.48 38.84 11.48
CA PHE A 19 -7.71 38.13 10.23
C PHE A 19 -6.40 37.66 9.59
N GLY A 20 -5.37 38.51 9.56
CA GLY A 20 -4.05 38.16 9.05
C GLY A 20 -3.41 37.01 9.83
N THR A 21 -3.57 36.98 11.15
CA THR A 21 -3.10 35.87 12.00
C THR A 21 -3.84 34.56 11.66
N CYS A 22 -5.16 34.61 11.48
CA CYS A 22 -5.95 33.44 11.07
C CYS A 22 -5.52 32.91 9.69
N VAL A 23 -5.29 33.80 8.71
CA VAL A 23 -4.80 33.44 7.38
C VAL A 23 -3.41 32.80 7.47
N LEU A 24 -2.53 33.34 8.31
CA LEU A 24 -1.17 32.81 8.48
C LEU A 24 -1.17 31.42 9.12
N ILE A 25 -2.01 31.18 10.13
CA ILE A 25 -2.21 29.85 10.73
C ILE A 25 -2.79 28.87 9.71
N LEU A 26 -3.74 29.30 8.88
CA LEU A 26 -4.32 28.48 7.82
C LEU A 26 -3.26 28.08 6.79
N LEU A 27 -2.40 29.01 6.38
CA LEU A 27 -1.32 28.74 5.44
C LEU A 27 -0.29 27.74 6.00
N ILE A 28 0.12 27.90 7.27
CA ILE A 28 1.03 26.95 7.94
C ILE A 28 0.39 25.57 8.02
N THR A 29 -0.90 25.50 8.38
CA THR A 29 -1.66 24.24 8.46
C THR A 29 -1.73 23.57 7.09
N GLY A 30 -2.07 24.31 6.05
CA GLY A 30 -2.11 23.81 4.67
C GLY A 30 -0.75 23.29 4.21
N ALA A 31 0.33 24.02 4.49
CA ALA A 31 1.68 23.60 4.14
C ALA A 31 2.11 22.30 4.86
N VAL A 32 1.84 22.20 6.17
CA VAL A 32 2.13 21.00 6.96
C VAL A 32 1.30 19.81 6.49
N ALA A 33 0.02 20.02 6.17
CA ALA A 33 -0.85 18.98 5.63
C ALA A 33 -0.33 18.45 4.28
N LEU A 34 0.04 19.34 3.36
CA LEU A 34 0.61 18.98 2.06
C LEU A 34 1.94 18.23 2.21
N GLN A 35 2.83 18.67 3.10
CA GLN A 35 4.10 17.99 3.35
C GLN A 35 3.90 16.59 3.96
N GLN A 36 2.94 16.44 4.87
CA GLN A 36 2.58 15.13 5.42
C GLN A 36 1.99 14.21 4.34
N MET A 37 1.05 14.69 3.53
CA MET A 37 0.47 13.92 2.43
C MET A 37 1.55 13.49 1.40
N GLY A 38 2.52 14.36 1.10
CA GLY A 38 3.65 14.01 0.24
C GLY A 38 4.51 12.86 0.78
N LYS A 39 4.84 12.88 2.07
CA LYS A 39 5.58 11.79 2.74
C LYS A 39 4.80 10.48 2.74
N VAL A 40 3.48 10.56 2.91
CA VAL A 40 2.58 9.41 2.85
C VAL A 40 2.52 8.81 1.45
N ALA A 41 2.35 9.64 0.43
CA ALA A 41 2.31 9.21 -0.95
C ALA A 41 3.63 8.54 -1.38
N GLN A 42 4.77 9.07 -0.95
CA GLN A 42 6.07 8.48 -1.27
C GLN A 42 6.27 7.12 -0.61
N LYS A 43 5.98 6.99 0.69
CA LYS A 43 6.06 5.69 1.39
C LYS A 43 5.07 4.66 0.85
N ALA A 44 3.87 5.08 0.47
CA ALA A 44 2.87 4.20 -0.15
C ALA A 44 3.33 3.72 -1.53
N ARG A 45 3.96 4.59 -2.33
CA ARG A 45 4.54 4.23 -3.63
C ARG A 45 5.69 3.25 -3.48
N ASP A 46 6.66 3.53 -2.62
CA ASP A 46 7.82 2.63 -2.43
C ASP A 46 7.39 1.24 -1.96
N LEU A 47 6.40 1.17 -1.06
CA LEU A 47 5.86 -0.10 -0.57
C LEU A 47 5.09 -0.84 -1.66
N ALA A 48 4.19 -0.15 -2.36
CA ALA A 48 3.40 -0.75 -3.44
C ALA A 48 4.28 -1.22 -4.60
N GLU A 49 5.30 -0.45 -4.97
CA GLU A 49 6.21 -0.77 -6.07
C GLU A 49 7.07 -2.00 -5.75
N ARG A 50 7.70 -2.05 -4.56
CA ARG A 50 8.52 -3.21 -4.15
C ARG A 50 7.71 -4.51 -4.13
N GLN A 51 6.52 -4.46 -3.54
CA GLN A 51 5.68 -5.64 -3.42
C GLN A 51 5.06 -6.06 -4.74
N LEU A 52 4.66 -5.11 -5.59
CA LEU A 52 4.17 -5.41 -6.93
C LEU A 52 5.25 -6.04 -7.80
N ILE A 53 6.48 -5.51 -7.77
CA ILE A 53 7.62 -6.07 -8.51
C ILE A 53 7.90 -7.51 -8.06
N THR A 54 7.94 -7.75 -6.74
CA THR A 54 8.18 -9.09 -6.18
C THR A 54 7.05 -10.05 -6.57
N ALA A 55 5.80 -9.60 -6.51
CA ALA A 55 4.64 -10.39 -6.88
C ALA A 55 4.63 -10.80 -8.36
N ILE A 56 4.96 -9.87 -9.26
CA ILE A 56 5.05 -10.12 -10.70
C ILE A 56 6.19 -11.12 -10.98
N ALA A 57 7.38 -10.88 -10.42
CA ALA A 57 8.53 -11.74 -10.64
C ALA A 57 8.30 -13.17 -10.11
N PHE A 58 7.67 -13.31 -8.94
CA PHE A 58 7.24 -14.61 -8.41
C PHE A 58 6.17 -15.27 -9.28
N GLY A 59 5.19 -14.50 -9.78
CA GLY A 59 4.17 -15.01 -10.70
C GLY A 59 4.75 -15.52 -12.01
N GLU A 60 5.76 -14.85 -12.56
CA GLU A 60 6.52 -15.34 -13.73
C GLU A 60 7.21 -16.67 -13.43
N LEU A 61 7.87 -16.77 -12.27
CA LEU A 61 8.54 -17.99 -11.83
C LEU A 61 7.57 -19.17 -11.73
N ASP A 62 6.46 -19.01 -10.99
CA ASP A 62 5.45 -20.07 -10.80
C ASP A 62 4.85 -20.49 -12.15
N ALA A 63 4.51 -19.53 -13.01
CA ALA A 63 3.97 -19.82 -14.33
C ALA A 63 4.99 -20.55 -15.23
N ASN A 64 6.27 -20.15 -15.22
CA ASN A 64 7.33 -20.83 -15.96
C ASN A 64 7.53 -22.26 -15.46
N LEU A 65 7.52 -22.47 -14.15
CA LEU A 65 7.66 -23.79 -13.53
C LEU A 65 6.53 -24.73 -13.92
N GLN A 66 5.28 -24.28 -13.84
CA GLN A 66 4.11 -25.09 -14.23
C GLN A 66 4.09 -25.38 -15.74
N ARG A 67 4.51 -24.41 -16.57
CA ARG A 67 4.69 -24.62 -18.02
C ARG A 67 5.70 -25.70 -18.29
N MET A 68 6.89 -25.63 -17.69
CA MET A 68 7.95 -26.63 -17.85
C MET A 68 7.45 -28.03 -17.47
N ARG A 69 6.86 -28.19 -16.27
CA ARG A 69 6.31 -29.48 -15.79
C ARG A 69 5.19 -30.03 -16.67
N THR A 70 4.44 -29.15 -17.33
CA THR A 70 3.43 -29.57 -18.31
C THR A 70 4.08 -30.02 -19.62
N ARG A 71 5.16 -29.35 -20.06
CA ARG A 71 5.92 -29.77 -21.24
C ARG A 71 6.69 -31.07 -21.02
N GLU A 72 7.20 -31.35 -19.83
CA GLU A 72 7.83 -32.64 -19.52
C GLU A 72 6.84 -33.80 -19.68
N ARG A 73 5.60 -33.63 -19.19
CA ARG A 73 4.53 -34.61 -19.37
C ARG A 73 4.20 -34.80 -20.85
N ARG A 74 4.16 -33.73 -21.64
CA ARG A 74 4.01 -33.81 -23.10
C ARG A 74 5.19 -34.49 -23.76
N HIS A 75 6.41 -34.22 -23.30
CA HIS A 75 7.63 -34.85 -23.79
C HIS A 75 7.55 -36.36 -23.61
N MET A 76 7.07 -36.86 -22.47
CA MET A 76 6.85 -38.30 -22.27
C MET A 76 5.85 -38.93 -23.27
N GLN A 77 4.93 -38.16 -23.84
CA GLN A 77 3.98 -38.68 -24.84
C GLN A 77 4.65 -38.89 -26.21
N THR A 78 5.82 -38.28 -26.46
CA THR A 78 6.57 -38.44 -27.73
C THR A 78 7.21 -39.81 -27.90
N VAL A 79 7.17 -40.69 -26.89
CA VAL A 79 7.55 -42.12 -27.05
C VAL A 79 6.83 -42.75 -28.23
N TYR A 80 5.55 -42.41 -28.42
CA TYR A 80 4.67 -42.96 -29.45
C TYR A 80 4.78 -42.22 -30.80
N ASN A 81 5.38 -41.03 -30.82
CA ASN A 81 5.64 -40.25 -32.04
C ASN A 81 7.04 -39.59 -31.95
N ARG A 82 8.08 -40.37 -32.26
CA ARG A 82 9.49 -39.97 -32.13
C ARG A 82 9.86 -38.75 -33.00
N ALA A 83 9.11 -38.47 -34.07
CA ALA A 83 9.36 -37.33 -34.94
C ALA A 83 9.28 -35.98 -34.19
N ASP A 84 8.44 -35.90 -33.16
CA ASP A 84 8.23 -34.68 -32.37
C ASP A 84 9.22 -34.53 -31.20
N LEU A 85 10.03 -35.56 -30.92
CA LEU A 85 10.94 -35.61 -29.76
C LEU A 85 11.89 -34.40 -29.71
N PRO A 86 12.59 -34.00 -30.80
CA PRO A 86 13.51 -32.87 -30.75
C PRO A 86 12.81 -31.54 -30.43
N ALA A 87 11.62 -31.33 -31.00
CA ALA A 87 10.84 -30.11 -30.78
C ALA A 87 10.29 -30.06 -29.34
N ALA A 88 9.83 -31.19 -28.81
CA ALA A 88 9.37 -31.30 -27.42
C ALA A 88 10.52 -31.05 -26.43
N GLU A 89 11.69 -31.63 -26.68
CA GLU A 89 12.87 -31.44 -25.83
C GLU A 89 13.36 -29.98 -25.86
N GLN A 90 13.47 -29.37 -27.04
CA GLN A 90 13.82 -27.95 -27.17
C GLN A 90 12.85 -27.06 -26.38
N ALA A 91 11.55 -27.39 -26.42
CA ALA A 91 10.54 -26.61 -25.72
C ALA A 91 10.61 -26.77 -24.20
N VAL A 92 10.90 -27.98 -23.71
CA VAL A 92 11.13 -28.22 -22.27
C VAL A 92 12.36 -27.46 -21.80
N GLU A 93 13.46 -27.53 -22.54
CA GLU A 93 14.71 -26.83 -22.20
C GLU A 93 14.60 -25.31 -22.28
N LYS A 94 13.73 -24.79 -23.15
CA LYS A 94 13.39 -23.37 -23.18
C LYS A 94 12.68 -22.97 -21.89
N ASP A 95 11.67 -23.71 -21.46
CA ASP A 95 10.92 -23.39 -20.25
C ASP A 95 11.81 -23.55 -18.99
N ARG A 96 12.71 -24.53 -18.96
CA ARG A 96 13.73 -24.68 -17.90
C ARG A 96 14.59 -23.42 -17.77
N ARG A 97 15.08 -22.89 -18.89
CA ARG A 97 15.83 -21.62 -18.92
C ARG A 97 14.98 -20.44 -18.46
N SER A 98 13.72 -20.37 -18.85
CA SER A 98 12.80 -19.32 -18.35
C SER A 98 12.62 -19.37 -16.83
N VAL A 99 12.61 -20.58 -16.22
CA VAL A 99 12.60 -20.71 -14.75
C VAL A 99 13.87 -20.13 -14.14
N GLU A 100 15.05 -20.45 -14.69
CA GLU A 100 16.33 -19.92 -14.21
C GLU A 100 16.43 -18.40 -14.35
N GLU A 101 15.96 -17.86 -15.48
CA GLU A 101 15.87 -16.41 -15.69
C GLU A 101 14.95 -15.75 -14.65
N SER A 102 13.80 -16.36 -14.34
CA SER A 102 12.90 -15.86 -13.28
C SER A 102 13.55 -15.90 -11.90
N ILE A 103 14.34 -16.93 -11.58
CA ILE A 103 15.13 -17.00 -10.34
C ILE A 103 16.12 -15.83 -10.30
N GLN A 104 16.90 -15.62 -11.36
CA GLN A 104 17.89 -14.54 -11.44
C GLN A 104 17.26 -13.15 -11.30
N LYS A 105 16.09 -12.93 -11.92
CA LYS A 105 15.32 -11.68 -11.76
C LYS A 105 14.91 -11.44 -10.31
N LEU A 106 14.43 -12.49 -9.62
CA LEU A 106 14.07 -12.40 -8.21
C LEU A 106 15.32 -12.12 -7.34
N GLU A 107 16.45 -12.76 -7.61
CA GLU A 107 17.70 -12.52 -6.89
C GLU A 107 18.21 -11.08 -7.05
N ALA A 108 18.10 -10.53 -8.26
CA ALA A 108 18.47 -9.15 -8.57
C ALA A 108 17.50 -8.10 -8.00
N SER A 109 16.30 -8.51 -7.59
CA SER A 109 15.31 -7.62 -6.99
C SER A 109 15.63 -7.30 -5.52
N GLN A 110 15.08 -6.19 -5.02
CA GLN A 110 15.20 -5.84 -3.60
C GLN A 110 14.25 -6.69 -2.74
N LEU A 111 14.66 -7.92 -2.46
CA LEU A 111 14.00 -8.81 -1.52
C LEU A 111 14.36 -8.46 -0.07
N ASP A 112 13.40 -8.57 0.82
CA ASP A 112 13.66 -8.60 2.26
C ASP A 112 14.16 -9.99 2.72
N ALA A 113 14.43 -10.12 4.01
CA ALA A 113 15.00 -11.35 4.57
C ALA A 113 14.07 -12.57 4.41
N GLU A 114 12.76 -12.37 4.56
CA GLU A 114 11.78 -13.45 4.45
C GLU A 114 11.63 -13.91 3.00
N ALA A 115 11.45 -12.99 2.05
CA ALA A 115 11.36 -13.31 0.63
C ALA A 115 12.66 -13.97 0.12
N ARG A 116 13.82 -13.54 0.61
CA ARG A 116 15.11 -14.16 0.27
C ARG A 116 15.22 -15.59 0.79
N GLN A 117 14.82 -15.83 2.04
CA GLN A 117 14.80 -17.19 2.60
C GLN A 117 13.84 -18.12 1.83
N LEU A 118 12.69 -17.60 1.39
CA LEU A 118 11.71 -18.36 0.58
C LEU A 118 12.27 -18.69 -0.80
N LEU A 119 12.95 -17.74 -1.45
CA LEU A 119 13.64 -17.96 -2.71
C LEU A 119 14.74 -19.02 -2.57
N ASP A 120 15.53 -19.00 -1.50
CA ASP A 120 16.59 -19.98 -1.27
C ASP A 120 16.05 -21.38 -1.02
N GLN A 121 14.92 -21.52 -0.32
CA GLN A 121 14.22 -22.81 -0.19
C GLN A 121 13.77 -23.35 -1.54
N PHE A 122 13.20 -22.49 -2.39
CA PHE A 122 12.80 -22.88 -3.74
C PHE A 122 14.02 -23.29 -4.58
N LYS A 123 15.11 -22.53 -4.53
CA LYS A 123 16.36 -22.84 -5.24
C LYS A 123 16.95 -24.18 -4.81
N ALA A 124 16.94 -24.50 -3.52
CA ALA A 124 17.40 -25.80 -3.04
C ALA A 124 16.58 -26.95 -3.66
N ALA A 125 15.25 -26.84 -3.64
CA ALA A 125 14.36 -27.80 -4.28
C ALA A 125 14.57 -27.89 -5.81
N TRP A 126 14.83 -26.75 -6.45
CA TRP A 126 15.15 -26.67 -7.87
C TRP A 126 16.44 -27.41 -8.22
N GLN A 127 17.49 -27.26 -7.42
CA GLN A 127 18.76 -27.97 -7.61
C GLN A 127 18.61 -29.48 -7.44
N GLU A 128 17.77 -29.94 -6.51
CA GLU A 128 17.41 -31.36 -6.38
C GLU A 128 16.59 -31.87 -7.58
N TYR A 129 15.83 -30.99 -8.24
CA TYR A 129 14.94 -31.34 -9.35
C TYR A 129 15.67 -31.50 -10.68
N LEU A 130 16.65 -30.65 -10.97
CA LEU A 130 17.42 -30.65 -12.22
C LEU A 130 17.99 -32.03 -12.62
N PRO A 131 18.62 -32.83 -11.74
CA PRO A 131 19.11 -34.15 -12.14
C PRO A 131 17.99 -35.13 -12.48
N LEU A 132 16.83 -35.05 -11.79
CA LEU A 132 15.67 -35.88 -12.11
C LEU A 132 15.07 -35.50 -13.46
N HIS A 133 14.99 -34.20 -13.75
CA HIS A 133 14.59 -33.67 -15.04
C HIS A 133 15.47 -34.20 -16.17
N GLN A 134 16.80 -34.08 -16.05
CA GLN A 134 17.74 -34.58 -17.05
C GLN A 134 17.61 -36.09 -17.27
N ARG A 135 17.47 -36.86 -16.18
CA ARG A 135 17.26 -38.31 -16.24
C ARG A 135 15.94 -38.65 -16.93
N LEU A 136 14.86 -37.89 -16.69
CA LEU A 136 13.59 -38.06 -17.36
C LEU A 136 13.73 -37.87 -18.88
N LEU A 137 14.41 -36.80 -19.31
CA LEU A 137 14.62 -36.53 -20.73
C LEU A 137 15.43 -37.65 -21.39
N GLN A 138 16.49 -38.11 -20.73
CA GLN A 138 17.34 -39.19 -21.19
C GLN A 138 16.58 -40.52 -21.33
N LEU A 139 15.81 -40.93 -20.30
CA LEU A 139 15.02 -42.17 -20.34
C LEU A 139 14.01 -42.14 -21.50
N ASN A 140 13.41 -40.98 -21.76
CA ASN A 140 12.49 -40.82 -22.88
C ASN A 140 13.21 -40.93 -24.25
N ARG A 141 14.39 -40.31 -24.38
CA ARG A 141 15.23 -40.39 -25.58
C ARG A 141 15.65 -41.83 -25.88
N GLU A 142 15.99 -42.58 -24.84
CA GLU A 142 16.33 -44.01 -24.91
C GLU A 142 15.12 -44.92 -25.16
N GLY A 143 13.89 -44.37 -25.12
CA GLY A 143 12.66 -45.13 -25.33
C GLY A 143 12.20 -45.95 -24.13
N LYS A 144 12.78 -45.73 -22.95
CA LYS A 144 12.48 -46.44 -21.71
C LYS A 144 11.26 -45.86 -21.02
N ALA A 145 10.11 -45.89 -21.70
CA ALA A 145 8.87 -45.26 -21.24
C ALA A 145 8.44 -45.71 -19.84
N ALA A 146 8.53 -47.01 -19.54
CA ALA A 146 8.16 -47.55 -18.23
C ALA A 146 9.09 -47.08 -17.10
N GLU A 147 10.37 -46.84 -17.38
CA GLU A 147 11.31 -46.26 -16.40
C GLU A 147 11.06 -44.76 -16.22
N ALA A 148 10.83 -44.03 -17.32
CA ALA A 148 10.48 -42.61 -17.28
C ALA A 148 9.20 -42.36 -16.46
N THR A 149 8.16 -43.18 -16.64
CA THR A 149 6.92 -43.10 -15.84
C THR A 149 7.17 -43.40 -14.37
N ARG A 150 7.95 -44.43 -14.05
CA ARG A 150 8.31 -44.73 -12.65
C ARG A 150 9.09 -43.59 -11.99
N LEU A 151 10.00 -42.94 -12.72
CA LEU A 151 10.75 -41.78 -12.23
C LEU A 151 9.80 -40.60 -11.99
N MET A 152 8.95 -40.27 -12.97
CA MET A 152 8.02 -39.15 -12.88
C MET A 152 7.01 -39.34 -11.74
N ASP A 153 6.44 -40.54 -11.61
CA ASP A 153 5.41 -40.82 -10.61
C ASP A 153 5.96 -41.17 -9.22
N GLY A 154 7.23 -41.53 -9.12
CA GLY A 154 7.91 -41.87 -7.87
C GLY A 154 8.74 -40.71 -7.31
N GLU A 155 10.04 -40.76 -7.56
CA GLU A 155 11.03 -39.84 -6.98
C GLU A 155 10.73 -38.37 -7.31
N MET A 156 10.46 -38.08 -8.58
CA MET A 156 10.20 -36.72 -9.06
C MET A 156 8.91 -36.15 -8.47
N ARG A 157 7.81 -36.91 -8.46
CA ARG A 157 6.55 -36.54 -7.79
C ARG A 157 6.74 -36.33 -6.30
N THR A 158 7.55 -37.15 -5.64
CA THR A 158 7.82 -37.03 -4.20
C THR A 158 8.59 -35.75 -3.90
N LEU A 159 9.66 -35.46 -4.64
CA LEU A 159 10.41 -34.21 -4.50
C LEU A 159 9.52 -33.00 -4.70
N VAL A 160 8.73 -33.00 -5.78
CA VAL A 160 7.75 -31.96 -6.09
C VAL A 160 6.80 -31.72 -4.91
N ARG A 161 6.13 -32.75 -4.42
CA ARG A 161 5.10 -32.61 -3.37
C ARG A 161 5.66 -32.23 -2.00
N THR A 162 6.89 -32.63 -1.69
CA THR A 162 7.45 -32.48 -0.34
C THR A 162 8.38 -31.28 -0.22
N ARG A 163 8.99 -30.84 -1.32
CA ARG A 163 9.94 -29.72 -1.33
C ARG A 163 9.42 -28.56 -2.16
N MET A 164 9.14 -28.81 -3.44
CA MET A 164 8.94 -27.73 -4.41
C MET A 164 7.57 -27.04 -4.27
N ASP A 165 6.48 -27.81 -4.24
CA ASP A 165 5.13 -27.26 -4.07
C ASP A 165 5.02 -26.48 -2.75
N PRO A 166 5.48 -26.99 -1.58
CA PRO A 166 5.48 -26.22 -0.34
C PRO A 166 6.33 -24.94 -0.40
N ALA A 167 7.48 -24.95 -1.09
CA ALA A 167 8.31 -23.75 -1.24
C ALA A 167 7.58 -22.67 -2.06
N VAL A 168 6.96 -23.07 -3.18
CA VAL A 168 6.13 -22.18 -4.01
C VAL A 168 4.92 -21.68 -3.24
N ASP A 169 4.22 -22.54 -2.50
CA ASP A 169 3.02 -22.18 -1.74
C ASP A 169 3.32 -21.17 -0.63
N ARG A 170 4.42 -21.36 0.10
CA ARG A 170 4.87 -20.38 1.13
C ARG A 170 5.20 -19.03 0.50
N PHE A 171 5.89 -19.01 -0.64
CA PHE A 171 6.20 -17.76 -1.32
C PHE A 171 4.92 -17.10 -1.88
N ARG A 172 3.97 -17.89 -2.39
CA ARG A 172 2.65 -17.38 -2.80
C ARG A 172 1.91 -16.74 -1.62
N GLN A 173 1.91 -17.38 -0.46
CA GLN A 173 1.29 -16.84 0.76
C GLN A 173 1.96 -15.54 1.20
N TYR A 174 3.29 -15.49 1.20
CA TYR A 174 4.06 -14.28 1.48
C TYR A 174 3.63 -13.12 0.56
N VAL A 175 3.62 -13.36 -0.76
CA VAL A 175 3.21 -12.35 -1.75
C VAL A 175 1.76 -11.90 -1.53
N GLN A 176 0.85 -12.82 -1.23
CA GLN A 176 -0.56 -12.51 -0.98
C GLN A 176 -0.77 -11.69 0.29
N GLN A 177 -0.11 -12.05 1.39
CA GLN A 177 -0.18 -11.33 2.66
C GLN A 177 0.35 -9.90 2.50
N HIS A 178 1.51 -9.78 1.87
CA HIS A 178 2.15 -8.49 1.63
C HIS A 178 1.26 -7.62 0.73
N ALA A 179 0.72 -8.16 -0.37
CA ALA A 179 -0.20 -7.42 -1.24
C ALA A 179 -1.46 -6.90 -0.52
N GLN A 180 -1.96 -7.61 0.51
CA GLN A 180 -3.08 -7.14 1.34
C GLN A 180 -2.65 -6.03 2.31
N GLU A 181 -1.48 -6.15 2.93
CA GLU A 181 -0.91 -5.12 3.81
C GLU A 181 -0.67 -3.80 3.06
N ALA A 182 -0.24 -3.86 1.80
CA ALA A 182 -0.12 -2.67 0.96
C ALA A 182 -1.45 -1.91 0.83
N GLN A 183 -2.59 -2.60 0.80
CA GLN A 183 -3.91 -1.95 0.77
C GLN A 183 -4.29 -1.36 2.14
N VAL A 184 -3.98 -2.04 3.24
CA VAL A 184 -4.30 -1.59 4.62
C VAL A 184 -3.43 -0.39 5.03
N VAL A 185 -2.15 -0.38 4.65
CA VAL A 185 -1.23 0.74 4.94
C VAL A 185 -1.67 2.02 4.23
N VAL A 186 -2.17 1.92 3.00
CA VAL A 186 -2.74 3.08 2.28
C VAL A 186 -3.95 3.65 3.04
N ALA A 187 -4.85 2.80 3.52
CA ALA A 187 -6.04 3.22 4.28
C ALA A 187 -5.70 3.81 5.66
N ALA A 188 -4.80 3.17 6.41
CA ALA A 188 -4.41 3.63 7.76
C ALA A 188 -3.62 4.94 7.72
N THR A 189 -2.80 5.14 6.69
CA THR A 189 -1.99 6.36 6.55
C THR A 189 -2.85 7.55 6.11
N TYR A 190 -3.89 7.30 5.31
CA TYR A 190 -4.93 8.29 5.01
C TYR A 190 -5.66 8.77 6.28
N ARG A 191 -6.01 7.85 7.19
CA ARG A 191 -6.68 8.17 8.47
C ARG A 191 -5.81 9.03 9.40
N LYS A 192 -4.50 8.75 9.47
CA LYS A 192 -3.55 9.57 10.27
C LYS A 192 -3.39 10.99 9.70
N ALA A 193 -3.34 11.14 8.38
CA ALA A 193 -3.30 12.45 7.73
C ALA A 193 -4.59 13.26 7.98
N GLN A 194 -5.76 12.61 8.00
CA GLN A 194 -7.02 13.25 8.35
C GLN A 194 -7.07 13.72 9.80
N VAL A 195 -6.65 12.88 10.76
CA VAL A 195 -6.65 13.23 12.19
C VAL A 195 -5.75 14.45 12.46
N GLY A 196 -4.53 14.48 11.89
CA GLY A 196 -3.63 15.63 12.06
C GLY A 196 -4.19 16.94 11.49
N THR A 197 -4.87 16.86 10.34
CA THR A 197 -5.53 18.02 9.72
C THR A 197 -6.72 18.52 10.56
N VAL A 198 -7.53 17.59 11.09
CA VAL A 198 -8.68 17.91 11.95
C VAL A 198 -8.22 18.52 13.28
N THR A 199 -7.17 18.00 13.92
CA THR A 199 -6.65 18.57 15.18
C THR A 199 -6.15 20.01 15.00
N LEU A 200 -5.46 20.31 13.90
CA LEU A 200 -5.01 21.67 13.58
C LEU A 200 -6.19 22.62 13.30
N LEU A 201 -7.23 22.16 12.60
CA LEU A 201 -8.44 22.96 12.37
C LEU A 201 -9.19 23.26 13.68
N VAL A 202 -9.28 22.29 14.60
CA VAL A 202 -9.90 22.50 15.92
C VAL A 202 -9.11 23.53 16.74
N LEU A 203 -7.77 23.43 16.75
CA LEU A 203 -6.93 24.41 17.43
C LEU A 203 -7.09 25.83 16.85
N ALA A 204 -7.14 25.96 15.52
CA ALA A 204 -7.40 27.24 14.86
C ALA A 204 -8.78 27.83 15.21
N ALA A 205 -9.82 26.99 15.28
CA ALA A 205 -11.18 27.42 15.65
C ALA A 205 -11.27 27.89 17.12
N THR A 206 -10.59 27.20 18.04
CA THR A 206 -10.55 27.58 19.47
C THR A 206 -9.78 28.87 19.74
N PHE A 207 -8.77 29.19 18.91
CA PHE A 207 -8.06 30.48 18.99
C PHE A 207 -8.90 31.67 18.47
N SER A 208 -9.91 31.41 17.64
CA SER A 208 -10.75 32.45 17.04
C SER A 208 -11.94 32.87 17.91
N THR A 209 -12.28 32.09 18.94
CA THR A 209 -13.46 32.29 19.80
C THR A 209 -13.31 33.34 20.91
N PRO A 210 -12.12 33.61 21.50
CA PRO A 210 -12.00 34.63 22.56
C PRO A 210 -12.28 36.06 22.07
N ALA A 211 -12.11 36.34 20.77
CA ALA A 211 -12.31 37.67 20.22
C ALA A 211 -13.80 38.05 20.05
N GLY A 212 -14.68 37.07 19.82
CA GLY A 212 -16.12 37.30 19.64
C GLY A 212 -16.89 37.44 20.95
N LEU A 213 -16.51 36.66 21.97
CA LEU A 213 -17.18 36.68 23.29
C LEU A 213 -16.86 37.92 24.12
N VAL A 214 -15.70 38.55 23.91
CA VAL A 214 -15.33 39.80 24.61
C VAL A 214 -16.07 41.03 24.05
N TYR A 215 -16.59 40.97 22.82
CA TYR A 215 -17.32 42.10 22.20
C TYR A 215 -18.84 42.06 22.44
N LEU A 216 -19.40 40.95 22.93
CA LEU A 216 -20.86 40.77 23.02
C LEU A 216 -21.57 41.40 24.25
N PRO A 217 -20.93 41.83 25.37
CA PRO A 217 -21.72 42.36 26.50
C PRO A 217 -21.80 43.90 26.60
N LEU A 218 -21.46 44.69 25.58
CA LEU A 218 -21.45 46.17 25.73
C LEU A 218 -22.30 46.98 24.74
N HIS A 219 -23.09 46.36 23.86
CA HIS A 219 -23.93 47.11 22.90
C HIS A 219 -25.43 47.12 23.21
N HIS A 220 -25.83 46.85 24.47
CA HIS A 220 -27.24 46.91 24.87
C HIS A 220 -27.62 48.06 25.83
N GLU A 221 -26.73 49.03 26.06
CA GLU A 221 -27.05 50.25 26.80
C GLU A 221 -26.76 51.50 25.96
N GLY A 222 -27.80 52.30 25.69
CA GLY A 222 -27.64 53.69 25.24
C GLY A 222 -28.37 54.08 23.95
N TYR A 223 -29.70 53.89 23.89
CA TYR A 223 -30.52 54.79 23.08
C TYR A 223 -31.18 55.81 24.02
N PRO A 224 -30.82 57.11 23.96
CA PRO A 224 -31.47 58.11 24.80
C PRO A 224 -32.84 58.46 24.21
N ALA A 225 -33.91 58.09 24.93
CA ALA A 225 -35.23 58.70 24.77
C ALA A 225 -35.40 59.73 25.89
N ASP A 226 -34.96 60.96 25.62
CA ASP A 226 -35.30 62.16 26.38
C ASP A 226 -35.91 63.14 25.35
N GLY A 227 -37.12 63.67 25.51
CA GLY A 227 -38.08 63.50 26.58
C GLY A 227 -39.41 64.16 26.22
N THR A 228 -40.43 63.87 27.03
CA THR A 228 -41.35 64.84 27.63
C THR A 228 -42.30 64.12 28.60
N GLU A 229 -42.46 64.74 29.78
CA GLU A 229 -43.60 64.66 30.71
C GLU A 229 -43.85 63.40 31.55
N VAL A 230 -43.20 63.41 32.73
CA VAL A 230 -43.80 63.48 34.08
C VAL A 230 -45.20 62.85 34.29
N ALA A 231 -45.21 61.88 35.20
CA ALA A 231 -46.33 61.17 35.81
C ALA A 231 -47.43 62.05 36.47
N LYS A 232 -48.68 61.57 36.52
CA LYS A 232 -49.33 60.82 37.66
C LYS A 232 -50.87 60.68 37.44
N PRO A 233 -51.69 60.04 38.32
CA PRO A 233 -52.54 58.90 37.93
C PRO A 233 -54.05 59.16 38.01
N ALA A 234 -54.80 58.14 37.56
CA ALA A 234 -56.25 58.00 37.49
C ALA A 234 -57.10 58.55 38.67
N ARG A 235 -58.30 59.08 38.34
CA ARG A 235 -59.55 58.84 39.10
C ARG A 235 -60.82 59.05 38.26
N ALA A 236 -61.75 58.13 38.48
CA ALA A 236 -63.08 57.84 37.94
C ALA A 236 -64.09 59.00 37.65
N ARG A 237 -64.87 58.80 36.54
CA ARG A 237 -66.36 58.83 36.31
C ARG A 237 -67.27 59.84 37.06
N PRO A 238 -68.57 60.02 36.68
CA PRO A 238 -69.27 59.92 35.39
C PRO A 238 -70.27 61.10 35.13
N ALA A 239 -70.82 61.18 33.91
CA ALA A 239 -72.21 61.50 33.53
C ALA A 239 -72.23 62.02 32.08
#